data_AF-J6HWV6-F1
#
_entry.id   AF-J6HWV6-F1
#
_cell.length_a   1.000
_cell.length_b   1.000
_cell.length_c   1.000
_cell.angle_alpha   90.00
_cell.angle_beta   90.00
_cell.angle_gamma   90.00
#
_symmetry.space_group_name_H-M   'P 1'
#
loop_
_entity.id
_entity.type
_entity.pdbx_description
1 polymer ?
#
loop_
_entity_poly.entity_id
_entity_poly.type
_entity_poly.pdbx_seq_one_letter_code
_entity_poly.pdbx_strand_id
1 'polypeptide(L)'
;MMQYDIQYEDGEKMRFYHGLWVVFFLGLFLVLPMAAEAQGALMSEDFTVKGIALGDSEEKMLAAFGKPDFDKDRMVWDIHMRYYTFPDGYEVGISADTGKVADMLVKSKDYTARAGVRYGATAYKIRATFGEKERTFLDGSVCYVYENPQDQRQRLILSVDATNGSLRSWRLTSLPLTEEEADALTDEERSEWENTDLHALSMEGRDIDMSALAKDKTPTLRWEGREREAS
;
A
#
# COMPACT_ATOMS: atom_id res chain seq x y z
N MET A 1 -93.42 -5.30 -40.56
CA MET A 1 -92.84 -4.43 -39.51
C MET A 1 -91.65 -5.19 -38.94
N MET A 2 -90.44 -4.92 -39.46
CA MET A 2 -89.19 -5.50 -38.95
C MET A 2 -88.64 -4.55 -37.91
N GLN A 3 -88.37 -5.04 -36.70
CA GLN A 3 -87.70 -4.30 -35.66
C GLN A 3 -86.39 -5.05 -35.36
N TYR A 4 -85.29 -4.43 -35.78
CA TYR A 4 -83.94 -4.78 -35.36
C TYR A 4 -83.79 -4.43 -33.88
N ASP A 5 -83.22 -5.33 -33.09
CA ASP A 5 -82.53 -4.94 -31.87
C ASP A 5 -81.16 -5.62 -31.82
N ILE A 6 -80.15 -4.80 -32.07
CA ILE A 6 -78.75 -5.06 -31.73
C ILE A 6 -78.62 -4.58 -30.28
N GLN A 7 -78.25 -5.46 -29.36
CA GLN A 7 -77.78 -5.04 -28.04
C GLN A 7 -76.37 -5.55 -27.79
N TYR A 8 -75.51 -4.57 -27.57
CA TYR A 8 -74.09 -4.61 -27.26
C TYR A 8 -73.83 -5.30 -25.91
N GLU A 9 -73.18 -6.46 -25.93
CA GLU A 9 -72.53 -7.06 -24.75
C GLU A 9 -71.01 -7.03 -24.94
N ASP A 10 -70.36 -5.87 -24.81
CA ASP A 10 -68.89 -5.81 -24.87
C ASP A 10 -68.27 -4.69 -24.02
N GLY A 11 -69.01 -4.20 -23.02
CA GLY A 11 -68.54 -3.11 -22.13
C GLY A 11 -67.86 -3.57 -20.84
N GLU A 12 -68.20 -4.75 -20.31
CA GLU A 12 -67.73 -5.18 -18.99
C GLU A 12 -66.42 -5.99 -19.02
N LYS A 13 -66.18 -6.78 -20.08
CA LYS A 13 -64.97 -7.60 -20.18
C LYS A 13 -63.71 -6.72 -20.32
N MET A 14 -63.80 -5.62 -21.06
CA MET A 14 -62.66 -4.71 -21.32
C MET A 14 -62.14 -4.00 -20.07
N ARG A 15 -63.00 -3.69 -19.08
CA ARG A 15 -62.59 -2.98 -17.84
C ARG A 15 -61.84 -3.89 -16.87
N PHE A 16 -62.19 -5.19 -16.84
CA PHE A 16 -61.51 -6.19 -16.01
C PHE A 16 -60.09 -6.47 -16.53
N TYR A 17 -59.92 -6.61 -17.85
CA TYR A 17 -58.60 -6.79 -18.44
C TYR A 17 -57.72 -5.54 -18.27
N HIS A 18 -58.24 -4.32 -18.37
CA HIS A 18 -57.44 -3.12 -18.10
C HIS A 18 -57.02 -2.96 -16.63
N GLY A 19 -57.87 -3.29 -15.67
CA GLY A 19 -57.47 -3.27 -14.25
C GLY A 19 -56.38 -4.31 -13.94
N LEU A 20 -56.49 -5.49 -14.53
CA LEU A 20 -55.53 -6.59 -14.33
C LEU A 20 -54.20 -6.35 -15.06
N TRP A 21 -54.23 -5.71 -16.24
CA TRP A 21 -53.05 -5.28 -16.98
C TRP A 21 -52.32 -4.11 -16.30
N VAL A 22 -53.04 -3.16 -15.68
CA VAL A 22 -52.41 -2.06 -14.92
C VAL A 22 -51.72 -2.59 -13.66
N VAL A 23 -52.29 -3.56 -12.96
CA VAL A 23 -51.64 -4.22 -11.81
C VAL A 23 -50.43 -5.06 -12.25
N PHE A 24 -50.49 -5.71 -13.42
CA PHE A 24 -49.36 -6.44 -13.99
C PHE A 24 -48.20 -5.51 -14.42
N PHE A 25 -48.52 -4.34 -15.00
CA PHE A 25 -47.50 -3.32 -15.34
C PHE A 25 -46.95 -2.60 -14.09
N LEU A 26 -47.75 -2.42 -13.03
CA LEU A 26 -47.29 -1.82 -11.77
C LEU A 26 -46.40 -2.78 -10.96
N GLY A 27 -46.65 -4.09 -11.05
CA GLY A 27 -45.80 -5.13 -10.46
C GLY A 27 -44.46 -5.28 -11.15
N LEU A 28 -44.39 -5.00 -12.46
CA LEU A 28 -43.13 -5.06 -13.22
C LEU A 28 -42.15 -3.93 -12.88
N PHE A 29 -42.65 -2.79 -12.36
CA PHE A 29 -41.82 -1.65 -11.95
C PHE A 29 -41.25 -1.77 -10.52
N LEU A 30 -41.75 -2.71 -9.72
CA LEU A 30 -41.29 -2.95 -8.34
C LEU A 30 -40.10 -3.92 -8.24
N VAL A 31 -39.72 -4.53 -9.35
CA VAL A 31 -38.47 -5.30 -9.48
C VAL A 31 -37.44 -4.42 -10.17
N LEU A 32 -37.17 -3.23 -9.61
CA LEU A 32 -35.89 -2.59 -9.85
C LEU A 32 -34.83 -3.62 -9.42
N PRO A 33 -33.87 -4.01 -10.28
CA PRO A 33 -32.70 -4.66 -9.75
C PRO A 33 -32.16 -3.67 -8.72
N MET A 34 -32.15 -4.05 -7.45
CA MET A 34 -31.23 -3.42 -6.52
C MET A 34 -29.90 -3.57 -7.22
N ALA A 35 -29.39 -2.46 -7.76
CA ALA A 35 -28.04 -2.43 -8.29
C ALA A 35 -27.22 -2.96 -7.12
N ALA A 36 -26.69 -4.17 -7.26
CA ALA A 36 -25.68 -4.64 -6.36
C ALA A 36 -24.62 -3.57 -6.43
N GLU A 37 -24.56 -2.70 -5.40
CA GLU A 37 -23.42 -1.80 -5.25
C GLU A 37 -22.23 -2.73 -5.34
N ALA A 38 -21.43 -2.58 -6.40
CA ALA A 38 -20.23 -3.35 -6.55
C ALA A 38 -19.44 -3.09 -5.26
N GLN A 39 -19.46 -4.07 -4.36
CA GLN A 39 -18.77 -3.96 -3.10
C GLN A 39 -17.32 -3.83 -3.49
N GLY A 40 -16.71 -2.70 -3.10
CA GLY A 40 -15.30 -2.47 -3.39
C GLY A 40 -14.51 -3.70 -2.96
N ALA A 41 -13.56 -4.08 -3.80
CA ALA A 41 -12.73 -5.24 -3.56
C ALA A 41 -11.32 -4.93 -4.03
N LEU A 42 -10.35 -5.53 -3.35
CA LEU A 42 -8.96 -5.43 -3.71
C LEU A 42 -8.70 -6.18 -5.02
N MET A 43 -7.94 -5.55 -5.90
CA MET A 43 -7.45 -6.13 -7.14
C MET A 43 -5.92 -6.20 -7.09
N SER A 44 -5.31 -7.09 -7.88
CA SER A 44 -3.85 -7.21 -7.94
C SER A 44 -3.16 -5.90 -8.30
N GLU A 45 -3.80 -5.07 -9.13
CA GLU A 45 -3.31 -3.75 -9.55
C GLU A 45 -3.18 -2.76 -8.37
N ASP A 46 -3.98 -2.93 -7.30
CA ASP A 46 -3.92 -2.07 -6.12
C ASP A 46 -2.62 -2.26 -5.31
N PHE A 47 -1.89 -3.34 -5.58
CA PHE A 47 -0.59 -3.68 -4.99
C PHE A 47 0.57 -3.34 -5.93
N THR A 48 0.40 -2.32 -6.77
CA THR A 48 1.46 -1.79 -7.63
C THR A 48 1.45 -0.26 -7.65
N VAL A 49 2.63 0.35 -7.81
CA VAL A 49 2.79 1.79 -8.00
C VAL A 49 3.68 2.01 -9.22
N LYS A 50 3.18 2.72 -10.23
CA LYS A 50 3.88 2.90 -11.53
C LYS A 50 4.35 1.58 -12.16
N GLY A 51 3.61 0.49 -11.94
CA GLY A 51 3.96 -0.85 -12.43
C GLY A 51 5.03 -1.60 -11.61
N ILE A 52 5.46 -1.04 -10.48
CA ILE A 52 6.36 -1.68 -9.51
C ILE A 52 5.54 -2.30 -8.38
N ALA A 53 5.83 -3.57 -8.10
CA ALA A 53 5.26 -4.34 -7.00
C ALA A 53 6.31 -4.56 -5.90
N LEU A 54 5.86 -5.00 -4.73
CA LEU A 54 6.77 -5.53 -3.71
C LEU A 54 7.47 -6.79 -4.24
N GLY A 55 8.75 -6.95 -3.91
CA GLY A 55 9.61 -8.03 -4.39
C GLY A 55 10.29 -7.75 -5.73
N ASP A 56 9.93 -6.69 -6.45
CA ASP A 56 10.62 -6.27 -7.68
C ASP A 56 12.06 -5.80 -7.39
N SER A 57 12.93 -5.88 -8.40
CA SER A 57 14.33 -5.45 -8.27
C SER A 57 14.48 -3.92 -8.24
N GLU A 58 15.56 -3.46 -7.61
CA GLU A 58 15.96 -2.06 -7.64
C GLU A 58 16.11 -1.52 -9.08
N GLU A 59 16.70 -2.28 -10.00
CA GLU A 59 16.88 -1.88 -11.39
C GLU A 59 15.54 -1.58 -12.08
N LYS A 60 14.55 -2.47 -11.91
CA LYS A 60 13.20 -2.28 -12.46
C LYS A 60 12.54 -1.04 -11.86
N MET A 61 12.70 -0.84 -10.56
CA MET A 61 12.18 0.32 -9.85
C MET A 61 12.79 1.62 -10.39
N LEU A 62 14.11 1.69 -10.55
CA LEU A 62 14.79 2.87 -11.10
C LEU A 62 14.40 3.12 -12.55
N ALA A 63 14.13 2.09 -13.35
CA ALA A 63 13.61 2.26 -14.70
C ALA A 63 12.20 2.88 -14.73
N ALA A 64 11.34 2.56 -13.75
CA ALA A 64 9.97 3.08 -13.68
C ALA A 64 9.88 4.48 -13.02
N PHE A 65 10.68 4.74 -11.99
CA PHE A 65 10.65 6.00 -11.24
C PHE A 65 11.65 7.03 -11.77
N GLY A 66 12.68 6.60 -12.48
CA GLY A 66 13.75 7.45 -12.99
C GLY A 66 14.84 7.69 -11.95
N LYS A 67 15.47 8.87 -12.02
CA LYS A 67 16.57 9.23 -11.11
C LYS A 67 16.01 9.68 -9.75
N PRO A 68 16.48 9.12 -8.62
CA PRO A 68 16.12 9.60 -7.29
C PRO A 68 16.76 10.98 -7.02
N ASP A 69 16.09 11.79 -6.19
CA ASP A 69 16.63 13.06 -5.69
C ASP A 69 17.76 12.79 -4.69
N PHE A 70 17.55 11.82 -3.80
CA PHE A 70 18.52 11.32 -2.84
C PHE A 70 18.11 9.96 -2.30
N ASP A 71 19.04 9.28 -1.65
CA ASP A 71 18.81 8.05 -0.91
C ASP A 71 19.33 8.15 0.53
N LYS A 72 18.85 7.24 1.39
CA LYS A 72 19.25 7.14 2.81
C LYS A 72 19.07 5.72 3.32
N ASP A 73 19.96 5.30 4.19
CA ASP A 73 19.85 4.02 4.90
C ASP A 73 19.13 4.19 6.23
N ARG A 74 18.30 3.21 6.59
CA ARG A 74 17.53 3.16 7.84
C ARG A 74 17.36 1.71 8.30
N MET A 75 17.36 1.52 9.61
CA MET A 75 16.89 0.27 10.22
C MET A 75 15.40 0.41 10.52
N VAL A 76 14.59 -0.54 10.07
CA VAL A 76 13.16 -0.61 10.34
C VAL A 76 12.87 -2.00 10.88
N TRP A 77 12.50 -2.12 12.16
CA TRP A 77 12.31 -3.42 12.83
C TRP A 77 13.51 -4.37 12.67
N ASP A 78 14.71 -3.82 12.81
CA ASP A 78 15.98 -4.54 12.62
C ASP A 78 16.26 -4.99 11.16
N ILE A 79 15.40 -4.62 10.21
CA ILE A 79 15.62 -4.84 8.77
C ILE A 79 16.39 -3.64 8.20
N HIS A 80 17.49 -3.91 7.50
CA HIS A 80 18.29 -2.87 6.86
C HIS A 80 17.66 -2.43 5.53
N MET A 81 17.21 -1.18 5.48
CA MET A 81 16.47 -0.61 4.38
C MET A 81 17.20 0.58 3.76
N ARG A 82 17.32 0.58 2.42
CA ARG A 82 17.76 1.74 1.65
C ARG A 82 16.56 2.41 0.98
N TYR A 83 16.29 3.66 1.36
CA TYR A 83 15.15 4.43 0.88
C TYR A 83 15.57 5.46 -0.16
N TYR A 84 14.98 5.36 -1.35
CA TYR A 84 15.10 6.31 -2.44
C TYR A 84 13.93 7.28 -2.41
N THR A 85 14.21 8.58 -2.37
CA THR A 85 13.21 9.63 -2.55
C THR A 85 13.24 10.14 -3.98
N PHE A 86 12.06 10.22 -4.60
CA PHE A 86 11.87 10.70 -5.96
C PHE A 86 11.04 11.99 -5.97
N PRO A 87 11.08 12.75 -7.08
CA PRO A 87 10.24 13.91 -7.28
C PRO A 87 8.75 13.61 -7.04
N ASP A 88 7.97 14.65 -6.76
CA ASP A 88 6.53 14.57 -6.56
C ASP A 88 6.07 13.72 -5.36
N GLY A 89 6.96 13.41 -4.42
CA GLY A 89 6.60 12.81 -3.13
C GLY A 89 6.42 11.29 -3.19
N TYR A 90 7.20 10.61 -4.02
CA TYR A 90 7.34 9.16 -3.97
C TYR A 90 8.60 8.79 -3.17
N GLU A 91 8.51 7.76 -2.33
CA GLU A 91 9.64 7.19 -1.62
C GLU A 91 9.55 5.67 -1.72
N VAL A 92 10.66 5.00 -2.05
CA VAL A 92 10.70 3.54 -2.24
C VAL A 92 11.85 2.96 -1.41
N GLY A 93 11.55 2.00 -0.55
CA GLY A 93 12.48 1.26 0.27
C GLY A 93 12.84 -0.08 -0.37
N ILE A 94 14.15 -0.32 -0.48
CA ILE A 94 14.76 -1.58 -0.89
C ILE A 94 15.34 -2.25 0.37
N SER A 95 15.10 -3.55 0.56
CA SER A 95 15.85 -4.33 1.56
C SER A 95 17.29 -4.45 1.08
N ALA A 96 18.24 -4.01 1.92
CA ALA A 96 19.65 -3.99 1.56
C ALA A 96 20.18 -5.40 1.29
N ASP A 97 19.68 -6.41 2.01
CA ASP A 97 20.21 -7.77 1.91
C ASP A 97 19.66 -8.51 0.69
N THR A 98 18.44 -8.19 0.24
CA THR A 98 17.84 -8.86 -0.93
C THR A 98 17.88 -8.04 -2.22
N GLY A 99 18.09 -6.72 -2.13
CA GLY A 99 18.01 -5.82 -3.28
C GLY A 99 16.60 -5.67 -3.87
N LYS A 100 15.57 -6.06 -3.11
CA LYS A 100 14.16 -6.05 -3.54
C LYS A 100 13.36 -4.93 -2.89
N VAL A 101 12.37 -4.44 -3.64
CA VAL A 101 11.38 -3.46 -3.18
C VAL A 101 10.53 -4.05 -2.07
N ALA A 102 10.43 -3.32 -0.98
CA ALA A 102 9.89 -3.81 0.27
C ALA A 102 8.92 -2.83 0.93
N ASP A 103 9.03 -1.55 0.56
CA ASP A 103 8.19 -0.47 1.04
C ASP A 103 8.05 0.60 -0.04
N MET A 104 6.86 1.15 -0.23
CA MET A 104 6.59 2.24 -1.17
C MET A 104 5.62 3.22 -0.53
N LEU A 105 6.00 4.49 -0.43
CA LEU A 105 5.19 5.57 0.10
C LEU A 105 4.88 6.57 -1.02
N VAL A 106 3.60 6.90 -1.17
CA VAL A 106 3.10 7.85 -2.16
C VAL A 106 2.38 8.99 -1.45
N LYS A 107 2.94 10.20 -1.56
CA LYS A 107 2.34 11.47 -1.12
C LYS A 107 2.00 12.39 -2.29
N SER A 108 2.28 11.95 -3.52
CA SER A 108 2.00 12.70 -4.73
C SER A 108 0.51 13.05 -4.86
N LYS A 109 0.23 14.31 -5.21
CA LYS A 109 -1.13 14.79 -5.47
C LYS A 109 -1.64 14.38 -6.86
N ASP A 110 -0.72 14.08 -7.77
CA ASP A 110 -1.03 13.70 -9.14
C ASP A 110 -1.17 12.18 -9.30
N TYR A 111 -0.73 11.41 -8.29
CA TYR A 111 -0.98 9.98 -8.26
C TYR A 111 -2.48 9.69 -8.20
N THR A 112 -2.91 8.81 -9.10
CA THR A 112 -4.30 8.38 -9.21
C THR A 112 -4.32 6.85 -9.28
N ALA A 113 -4.86 6.23 -8.23
CA ALA A 113 -5.15 4.82 -8.18
C ALA A 113 -6.44 4.47 -8.94
N ARG A 114 -6.82 3.19 -8.91
CA ARG A 114 -8.03 2.66 -9.56
C ARG A 114 -9.29 3.46 -9.20
N ALA A 115 -10.23 3.51 -10.15
CA ALA A 115 -11.46 4.29 -10.05
C ALA A 115 -11.26 5.80 -9.76
N GLY A 116 -10.06 6.34 -10.01
CA GLY A 116 -9.75 7.75 -9.81
C GLY A 116 -9.55 8.13 -8.34
N VAL A 117 -9.23 7.17 -7.46
CA VAL A 117 -8.87 7.46 -6.07
C VAL A 117 -7.53 8.19 -6.05
N ARG A 118 -7.51 9.42 -5.57
CA ARG A 118 -6.34 10.30 -5.54
C ARG A 118 -6.29 11.08 -4.24
N TYR A 119 -5.30 11.95 -4.08
CA TYR A 119 -5.15 12.77 -2.89
C TYR A 119 -6.43 13.56 -2.63
N GLY A 120 -6.93 13.53 -1.39
CA GLY A 120 -8.19 14.15 -0.99
C GLY A 120 -9.45 13.35 -1.37
N ALA A 121 -9.33 12.14 -1.91
CA ALA A 121 -10.48 11.26 -2.14
C ALA A 121 -11.27 11.04 -0.84
N THR A 122 -12.60 11.04 -0.94
CA THR A 122 -13.48 10.87 0.22
C THR A 122 -13.45 9.43 0.73
N ALA A 123 -13.76 9.26 2.01
CA ALA A 123 -13.90 7.93 2.61
C ALA A 123 -14.89 7.04 1.84
N TYR A 124 -15.98 7.60 1.32
CA TYR A 124 -16.93 6.88 0.46
C TYR A 124 -16.25 6.32 -0.79
N LYS A 125 -15.47 7.14 -1.50
CA LYS A 125 -14.79 6.72 -2.73
C LYS A 125 -13.75 5.64 -2.47
N ILE A 126 -13.02 5.74 -1.36
CA ILE A 126 -12.06 4.72 -0.93
C ILE A 126 -12.78 3.38 -0.75
N ARG A 127 -13.85 3.35 0.04
CA ARG A 127 -14.58 2.11 0.38
C ARG A 127 -15.29 1.49 -0.81
N ALA A 128 -15.87 2.32 -1.67
CA ALA A 128 -16.44 1.86 -2.94
C ALA A 128 -15.39 1.24 -3.89
N THR A 129 -14.11 1.59 -3.75
CA THR A 129 -13.04 1.09 -4.62
C THR A 129 -12.37 -0.16 -4.05
N PHE A 130 -11.90 -0.10 -2.79
CA PHE A 130 -11.07 -1.13 -2.17
C PHE A 130 -11.83 -2.04 -1.20
N GLY A 131 -13.06 -1.66 -0.83
CA GLY A 131 -13.90 -2.38 0.12
C GLY A 131 -14.03 -1.67 1.45
N GLU A 132 -14.99 -2.14 2.25
CA GLU A 132 -15.24 -1.59 3.58
C GLU A 132 -14.16 -2.07 4.55
N LYS A 133 -13.53 -1.14 5.28
CA LYS A 133 -12.60 -1.40 6.37
C LYS A 133 -12.80 -0.39 7.49
N GLU A 134 -12.51 -0.83 8.72
CA GLU A 134 -12.47 0.06 9.87
C GLU A 134 -11.22 0.94 9.83
N ARG A 135 -11.31 2.11 10.48
CA ARG A 135 -10.16 3.00 10.64
C ARG A 135 -9.31 2.50 11.81
N THR A 136 -8.02 2.36 11.59
CA THR A 136 -7.03 1.96 12.60
C THR A 136 -6.08 3.12 12.84
N PHE A 137 -5.53 3.21 14.05
CA PHE A 137 -4.45 4.14 14.36
C PHE A 137 -3.12 3.41 14.22
N LEU A 138 -2.26 3.90 13.34
CA LEU A 138 -0.95 3.33 13.04
C LEU A 138 0.06 4.45 12.88
N ASP A 139 1.19 4.38 13.58
CA ASP A 139 2.30 5.35 13.50
C ASP A 139 1.86 6.82 13.58
N GLY A 140 0.95 7.14 14.50
CA GLY A 140 0.47 8.51 14.69
C GLY A 140 -0.59 8.97 13.67
N SER A 141 -1.00 8.11 12.75
CA SER A 141 -1.95 8.42 11.67
C SER A 141 -3.20 7.54 11.73
N VAL A 142 -4.33 8.08 11.29
CA VAL A 142 -5.54 7.29 11.07
C VAL A 142 -5.47 6.69 9.67
N CYS A 143 -5.66 5.39 9.53
CA CYS A 143 -5.53 4.69 8.25
C CYS A 143 -6.56 3.59 8.03
N TYR A 144 -6.74 3.21 6.77
CA TYR A 144 -7.33 1.93 6.38
C TYR A 144 -6.20 0.96 6.00
N VAL A 145 -6.24 -0.26 6.53
CA VAL A 145 -5.24 -1.31 6.25
C VAL A 145 -5.91 -2.46 5.51
N TYR A 146 -5.39 -2.76 4.32
CA TYR A 146 -5.86 -3.82 3.44
C TYR A 146 -4.73 -4.82 3.21
N GLU A 147 -5.01 -6.10 3.44
CA GLU A 147 -4.06 -7.19 3.19
C GLU A 147 -4.22 -7.70 1.76
N ASN A 148 -3.11 -8.03 1.10
CA ASN A 148 -3.15 -8.68 -0.20
C ASN A 148 -3.69 -10.11 -0.03
N PRO A 149 -4.79 -10.48 -0.72
CA PRO A 149 -5.37 -11.81 -0.59
C PRO A 149 -4.45 -12.94 -1.09
N GLN A 150 -3.43 -12.61 -1.89
CA GLN A 150 -2.42 -13.57 -2.37
C GLN A 150 -1.21 -13.69 -1.44
N ASP A 151 -0.95 -12.66 -0.63
CA ASP A 151 0.19 -12.59 0.29
C ASP A 151 -0.13 -11.64 1.44
N GLN A 152 -0.60 -12.17 2.57
CA GLN A 152 -1.08 -11.36 3.70
C GLN A 152 0.00 -10.47 4.33
N ARG A 153 1.29 -10.72 4.05
CA ARG A 153 2.38 -9.85 4.50
C ARG A 153 2.39 -8.54 3.73
N GLN A 154 1.93 -8.54 2.48
CA GLN A 154 1.82 -7.33 1.67
C GLN A 154 0.55 -6.57 2.02
N ARG A 155 0.71 -5.31 2.36
CA ARG A 155 -0.39 -4.47 2.85
C ARG A 155 -0.43 -3.15 2.12
N LEU A 156 -1.64 -2.78 1.72
CA LEU A 156 -1.96 -1.43 1.27
C LEU A 156 -2.54 -0.64 2.44
N ILE A 157 -1.84 0.41 2.82
CA ILE A 157 -2.18 1.30 3.92
C ILE A 157 -2.55 2.66 3.34
N LEU A 158 -3.78 3.10 3.60
CA LEU A 158 -4.29 4.38 3.17
C LEU A 158 -4.39 5.32 4.37
N SER A 159 -3.43 6.23 4.53
CA SER A 159 -3.50 7.24 5.59
C SER A 159 -4.53 8.30 5.22
N VAL A 160 -5.41 8.61 6.16
CA VAL A 160 -6.52 9.55 5.97
C VAL A 160 -6.51 10.66 7.02
N ASP A 161 -7.14 11.76 6.69
CA ASP A 161 -7.43 12.84 7.63
C ASP A 161 -8.35 12.34 8.75
N ALA A 162 -7.98 12.58 10.00
CA ALA A 162 -8.74 12.11 11.16
C ALA A 162 -10.16 12.70 11.23
N THR A 163 -10.35 13.93 10.75
CA THR A 163 -11.63 14.65 10.84
C THR A 163 -12.59 14.19 9.75
N ASN A 164 -12.17 14.29 8.48
CA ASN A 164 -13.06 14.08 7.34
C ASN A 164 -12.83 12.75 6.60
N GLY A 165 -11.79 11.99 6.95
CA GLY A 165 -11.46 10.71 6.31
C GLY A 165 -10.97 10.85 4.87
N SER A 166 -10.53 12.03 4.46
CA SER A 166 -9.99 12.25 3.12
C SER A 166 -8.58 11.67 2.99
N LEU A 167 -8.28 11.08 1.84
CA LEU A 167 -7.00 10.43 1.57
C LEU A 167 -5.82 11.41 1.62
N ARG A 168 -4.75 11.03 2.32
CA ARG A 168 -3.51 11.83 2.45
C ARG A 168 -2.29 11.15 1.84
N SER A 169 -2.19 9.83 1.95
CA SER A 169 -1.09 9.07 1.36
C SER A 169 -1.45 7.58 1.22
N TRP A 170 -0.67 6.90 0.39
CA TRP A 170 -0.69 5.45 0.23
C TRP A 170 0.65 4.93 0.66
N ARG A 171 0.66 3.80 1.35
CA ARG A 171 1.85 3.03 1.59
C ARG A 171 1.57 1.59 1.21
N LEU A 172 2.43 1.01 0.39
CA LEU A 172 2.43 -0.41 0.07
C LEU A 172 3.68 -1.00 0.70
N THR A 173 3.53 -1.95 1.60
CA THR A 173 4.64 -2.48 2.39
C THR A 173 4.48 -3.96 2.67
N SER A 174 5.60 -4.67 2.72
CA SER A 174 5.67 -6.03 3.28
C SER A 174 6.40 -6.05 4.62
N LEU A 175 6.79 -4.89 5.15
CA LEU A 175 7.41 -4.76 6.46
C LEU A 175 6.41 -5.03 7.58
N PRO A 176 6.88 -5.51 8.75
CA PRO A 176 6.08 -5.57 9.96
C PRO A 176 5.48 -4.22 10.32
N LEU A 177 4.24 -4.21 10.80
CA LEU A 177 3.56 -3.00 11.28
C LEU A 177 3.59 -2.88 12.80
N THR A 178 3.83 -3.98 13.51
CA THR A 178 3.93 -4.00 14.97
C THR A 178 5.18 -4.75 15.43
N GLU A 179 5.56 -4.52 16.68
CA GLU A 179 6.67 -5.22 17.33
C GLU A 179 6.38 -6.73 17.41
N GLU A 180 5.14 -7.12 17.69
CA GLU A 180 4.75 -8.53 17.76
C GLU A 180 4.88 -9.24 16.40
N GLU A 181 4.55 -8.55 15.30
CA GLU A 181 4.76 -9.10 13.95
C GLU A 181 6.24 -9.20 13.61
N ALA A 182 7.06 -8.24 14.06
CA ALA A 182 8.49 -8.25 13.85
C ALA A 182 9.18 -9.37 14.64
N ASP A 183 8.75 -9.61 15.88
CA ASP A 183 9.25 -10.67 16.75
C ASP A 183 8.79 -12.06 16.32
N ALA A 184 7.63 -12.15 15.65
CA ALA A 184 7.11 -13.40 15.12
C ALA A 184 7.79 -13.86 13.82
N LEU A 185 8.58 -12.99 13.17
CA LEU A 185 9.36 -13.38 11.99
C LEU A 185 10.36 -14.47 12.37
N THR A 186 10.21 -15.64 11.76
CA THR A 186 11.20 -16.71 11.88
C THR A 186 12.53 -16.29 11.24
N ASP A 187 13.65 -16.92 11.62
CA ASP A 187 14.95 -16.69 11.00
C ASP A 187 14.91 -16.90 9.47
N GLU A 188 14.05 -17.79 8.97
CA GLU A 188 13.83 -18.07 7.55
C GLU A 188 13.02 -16.97 6.83
N GLU A 189 12.03 -16.39 7.50
CA GLU A 189 11.25 -15.27 6.96
C GLU A 189 12.05 -13.98 7.04
N ARG A 190 12.73 -13.75 8.15
CA ARG A 190 13.72 -12.68 8.32
C ARG A 190 14.83 -12.83 7.28
N SER A 191 15.25 -14.05 6.95
CA SER A 191 16.17 -14.33 5.83
C SER A 191 15.64 -13.91 4.46
N GLU A 192 14.32 -13.86 4.21
CA GLU A 192 13.77 -13.27 2.98
C GLU A 192 14.00 -11.76 2.90
N TRP A 193 14.46 -11.15 4.00
CA TRP A 193 14.86 -9.76 4.15
C TRP A 193 16.33 -9.58 4.45
N GLU A 194 16.99 -10.60 5.02
CA GLU A 194 18.37 -10.62 5.56
C GLU A 194 19.37 -11.50 4.77
N ASN A 195 18.99 -12.27 3.75
CA ASN A 195 19.96 -13.09 3.00
C ASN A 195 20.47 -12.43 1.72
N THR A 196 21.62 -11.76 1.83
CA THR A 196 22.93 -12.21 1.28
C THR A 196 23.97 -11.13 1.62
N ASP A 197 24.54 -11.13 2.83
CA ASP A 197 25.93 -10.69 3.12
C ASP A 197 26.28 -10.53 4.60
N LEU A 198 25.80 -11.42 5.49
CA LEU A 198 26.48 -11.62 6.79
C LEU A 198 27.89 -12.23 6.65
N HIS A 199 28.39 -12.42 5.43
CA HIS A 199 29.81 -12.68 5.15
C HIS A 199 30.67 -11.43 4.92
N ALA A 200 30.12 -10.21 4.90
CA ALA A 200 30.90 -8.99 4.65
C ALA A 200 31.70 -8.45 5.87
N LEU A 201 31.65 -9.11 7.03
CA LEU A 201 32.50 -8.78 8.19
C LEU A 201 33.21 -9.97 8.84
N SER A 202 33.30 -11.14 8.19
CA SER A 202 34.37 -12.08 8.54
C SER A 202 35.69 -11.52 8.02
N MET A 203 36.46 -10.88 8.90
CA MET A 203 37.87 -10.53 8.66
C MET A 203 38.78 -11.78 8.68
N GLU A 204 38.32 -12.97 8.26
CA GLU A 204 39.16 -14.18 8.22
C GLU A 204 40.02 -14.32 6.95
N GLY A 205 39.93 -13.37 6.00
CA GLY A 205 40.67 -13.44 4.73
C GLY A 205 41.60 -12.27 4.42
N ARG A 206 41.62 -11.21 5.24
CA ARG A 206 42.54 -10.07 5.05
C ARG A 206 43.70 -10.22 6.02
N ASP A 207 44.65 -11.05 5.65
CA ASP A 207 45.99 -11.02 6.25
C ASP A 207 46.54 -9.61 6.02
N ILE A 208 46.61 -8.82 7.08
CA ILE A 208 47.15 -7.46 7.01
C ILE A 208 48.64 -7.63 6.65
N ASP A 209 49.05 -7.12 5.50
CA ASP A 209 50.46 -7.13 5.10
C ASP A 209 51.29 -6.28 6.07
N MET A 210 51.83 -6.94 7.09
CA MET A 210 52.70 -6.33 8.10
C MET A 210 54.15 -6.19 7.62
N SER A 211 54.46 -6.51 6.36
CA SER A 211 55.84 -6.43 5.83
C SER A 211 56.39 -4.99 5.79
N ALA A 212 55.51 -3.99 5.84
CA ALA A 212 55.86 -2.57 5.90
C ALA A 212 56.02 -2.01 7.33
N LEU A 213 55.73 -2.79 8.39
CA LEU A 213 55.92 -2.33 9.77
C LEU A 213 57.40 -2.46 10.16
N ALA A 214 58.07 -1.31 10.37
CA ALA A 214 59.41 -1.28 10.93
C ALA A 214 59.42 -1.91 12.33
N LYS A 215 60.24 -2.95 12.54
CA LYS A 215 60.32 -3.74 13.78
C LYS A 215 60.91 -3.02 15.00
N ASP A 216 61.15 -1.72 14.90
CA ASP A 216 61.72 -0.94 15.98
C ASP A 216 61.16 0.47 15.92
N LYS A 217 60.10 0.69 16.70
CA LYS A 217 59.87 1.92 17.45
C LYS A 217 58.66 1.70 18.33
N THR A 218 58.90 1.52 19.63
CA THR A 218 57.85 1.66 20.66
C THR A 218 57.20 3.03 20.48
N PRO A 219 55.91 3.12 20.14
CA PRO A 219 55.27 4.41 19.92
C PRO A 219 55.14 5.12 21.27
N THR A 220 55.87 6.23 21.44
CA THR A 220 55.69 7.14 22.56
C THR A 220 54.39 7.92 22.38
N LEU A 221 53.37 7.56 23.15
CA LEU A 221 52.12 8.31 23.22
C LEU A 221 52.39 9.66 23.88
N ARG A 222 52.37 10.73 23.08
CA ARG A 222 52.45 12.11 23.58
C ARG A 222 51.03 12.60 23.86
N TRP A 223 50.60 12.49 25.11
CA TRP A 223 49.37 13.11 25.60
C TRP A 223 49.64 14.59 25.88
N GLU A 224 49.09 15.48 25.05
CA GLU A 224 49.19 16.93 25.27
C GLU A 224 48.01 17.37 26.15
N GLY A 225 48.22 17.30 27.46
CA GLY A 225 47.28 17.80 28.47
C GLY A 225 47.23 19.32 28.44
N ARG A 226 46.11 19.88 27.98
CA ARG A 226 45.81 21.31 28.14
C ARG A 226 45.35 21.56 29.57
N GLU A 227 46.26 21.96 30.45
CA GLU A 227 45.90 22.54 31.74
C GLU A 227 45.11 23.83 31.48
N ARG A 228 43.86 23.87 31.96
CA ARG A 228 43.11 25.12 32.10
C ARG A 228 43.43 25.66 33.49
N GLU A 229 44.19 26.74 33.55
CA GLU A 229 44.27 27.58 34.75
C GLU A 229 42.87 28.13 35.03
N ALA A 230 42.31 27.76 36.19
CA ALA A 230 41.13 28.38 36.75
C ALA A 230 41.58 29.62 37.54
N SER A 231 41.09 30.78 37.13
CA SER A 231 41.12 32.01 37.91
C SER A 231 39.81 32.22 38.65
#